data_AF-A0A0J6YHZ6-F1
#
_entry.id   AF-A0A0J6YHZ6-F1
#
_cell.length_a   1.000
_cell.length_b   1.000
_cell.length_c   1.000
_cell.angle_alpha   90.00
_cell.angle_beta   90.00
_cell.angle_gamma   90.00
#
_symmetry.space_group_name_H-M   'P 1'
#
loop_
_entity.id
_entity.type
_entity.pdbx_description
1 polymer ?
#
loop_
_entity_poly.entity_id
_entity_poly.type
_entity_poly.pdbx_seq_one_letter_code
_entity_poly.pdbx_strand_id
1 'polypeptide(L)'
;MWILSSDGDFLRGKRIWLKPGKRYLFGRVQAGTTHAINSATISRHHLVIEVGRVQQGDGVHIHARSKLTLTDQKSKCGTVIDGETIKGTSKELSGRDEYSVVLGRYPHPLKIKWCPVVLSFSFGSQEEDPLIHAQSRLEDLDIKTILPYIVDKTTHVVQKKRNTAKGLQALINGKHIVDPAYIEHLVSDEAPPTSGKGDNRLTRFRL
;
A
#
# COMPACT_ATOMS: atom_id res chain seq x y z
N MET A 1 -3.99 1.53 1.58
CA MET A 1 -2.66 0.94 1.25
C MET A 1 -1.59 2.01 1.10
N TRP A 2 -0.33 1.72 1.45
CA TRP A 2 0.80 2.64 1.29
C TRP A 2 1.52 2.43 -0.05
N ILE A 3 1.65 3.48 -0.86
CA ILE A 3 2.30 3.46 -2.16
C ILE A 3 3.56 4.32 -2.12
N LEU A 4 4.71 3.72 -2.48
CA LEU A 4 5.97 4.40 -2.65
C LEU A 4 6.21 4.71 -4.14
N SER A 5 6.63 5.94 -4.39
CA SER A 5 7.02 6.42 -5.72
C SER A 5 8.23 7.34 -5.61
N SER A 6 8.92 7.55 -6.72
CA SER A 6 10.01 8.50 -6.81
C SER A 6 10.21 8.84 -8.28
N ASP A 7 10.60 10.08 -8.53
CA ASP A 7 10.92 10.57 -9.88
C ASP A 7 12.34 10.14 -10.31
N GLY A 8 13.08 9.47 -9.43
CA GLY A 8 14.40 8.92 -9.71
C GLY A 8 14.37 7.56 -10.43
N ASP A 9 15.50 7.21 -11.04
CA ASP A 9 15.59 6.06 -11.96
C ASP A 9 15.48 4.68 -11.28
N PHE A 10 15.67 4.60 -9.96
CA PHE A 10 15.74 3.31 -9.26
C PHE A 10 14.43 2.52 -9.30
N LEU A 11 13.29 3.20 -9.48
CA LEU A 11 11.98 2.59 -9.69
C LEU A 11 11.61 2.44 -11.16
N ARG A 12 12.37 3.03 -12.09
CA ARG A 12 12.11 3.01 -13.54
C ARG A 12 10.66 3.45 -13.86
N GLY A 13 10.21 4.52 -13.21
CA GLY A 13 8.84 5.05 -13.35
C GLY A 13 7.73 4.19 -12.73
N LYS A 14 8.07 3.10 -12.02
CA LYS A 14 7.09 2.26 -11.33
C LYS A 14 6.77 2.80 -9.94
N ARG A 15 5.60 2.39 -9.44
CA ARG A 15 5.19 2.58 -8.06
C ARG A 15 5.27 1.24 -7.34
N ILE A 16 5.54 1.27 -6.05
CA ILE A 16 5.67 0.09 -5.21
C ILE A 16 4.59 0.13 -4.15
N TRP A 17 3.84 -0.96 -4.03
CA TRP A 17 2.99 -1.15 -2.87
C TRP A 17 3.83 -1.63 -1.68
N LEU A 18 3.84 -0.82 -0.62
CA LEU A 18 4.40 -1.17 0.67
C LEU A 18 3.34 -1.99 1.44
N LYS A 19 3.50 -3.31 1.38
CA LYS A 19 2.56 -4.30 1.93
C LYS A 19 2.60 -4.29 3.47
N PRO A 20 1.46 -4.43 4.15
CA PRO A 20 1.41 -4.62 5.60
C PRO A 20 2.28 -5.78 6.08
N GLY A 21 2.88 -5.62 7.26
CA GLY A 21 3.77 -6.59 7.87
C GLY A 21 5.11 -6.80 7.15
N LYS A 22 5.46 -5.97 6.15
CA LYS A 22 6.71 -6.05 5.42
C LYS A 22 7.68 -4.94 5.79
N ARG A 23 8.96 -5.24 5.59
CA ARG A 23 10.09 -4.34 5.81
C ARG A 23 10.89 -4.18 4.52
N TYR A 24 11.20 -2.94 4.18
CA TYR A 24 11.88 -2.55 2.94
C TYR A 24 13.18 -1.82 3.28
N LEU A 25 14.31 -2.36 2.84
CA LEU A 25 15.62 -1.74 3.04
C LEU A 25 16.05 -0.99 1.78
N PHE A 26 16.33 0.30 1.94
CA PHE A 26 16.86 1.18 0.90
C PHE A 26 18.31 1.53 1.22
N GLY A 27 19.14 1.54 0.18
CA GLY A 27 20.54 1.89 0.29
C GLY A 27 21.21 1.86 -1.07
N ARG A 28 22.53 2.00 -1.10
CA ARG A 28 23.28 2.07 -2.37
C ARG A 28 23.62 0.71 -2.98
N VAL A 29 23.67 -0.36 -2.18
CA VAL A 29 24.20 -1.66 -2.60
C VAL A 29 23.07 -2.66 -2.85
N GLN A 30 23.01 -3.27 -4.03
CA GLN A 30 21.99 -4.27 -4.39
C GLN A 30 21.98 -5.50 -3.48
N ALA A 31 23.14 -5.95 -3.01
CA ALA A 31 23.24 -7.07 -2.08
C ALA A 31 22.70 -6.66 -0.70
N GLY A 32 21.51 -7.19 -0.36
CA GLY A 32 20.87 -7.01 0.95
C GLY A 32 19.82 -5.89 1.02
N THR A 33 19.77 -4.97 0.06
CA THR A 33 18.69 -3.97 -0.02
C THR A 33 17.52 -4.50 -0.83
N THR A 34 16.30 -4.12 -0.45
CA THR A 34 15.11 -4.35 -1.26
C THR A 34 15.16 -3.49 -2.53
N HIS A 35 15.63 -2.25 -2.42
CA HIS A 35 15.81 -1.33 -3.54
C HIS A 35 17.13 -0.57 -3.43
N ALA A 36 17.99 -0.74 -4.44
CA ALA A 36 19.28 -0.04 -4.50
C ALA A 36 19.15 1.30 -5.26
N ILE A 37 19.70 2.36 -4.67
CA ILE A 37 19.72 3.71 -5.24
C ILE A 37 21.18 4.12 -5.41
N ASN A 38 21.63 4.28 -6.66
CA ASN A 38 23.02 4.59 -6.96
C ASN A 38 23.32 6.09 -6.74
N SER A 39 23.63 6.47 -5.49
CA SER A 39 24.08 7.82 -5.15
C SER A 39 25.15 7.79 -4.06
N ALA A 40 26.28 8.49 -4.27
CA ALA A 40 27.38 8.53 -3.30
C ALA A 40 26.98 9.07 -1.91
N THR A 41 25.90 9.84 -1.83
CA THR A 41 25.38 10.40 -0.58
C THR A 41 24.47 9.43 0.18
N ILE A 42 24.08 8.32 -0.45
CA ILE A 42 23.30 7.24 0.13
C ILE A 42 24.27 6.16 0.67
N SER A 43 24.00 5.75 1.91
CA SER A 43 24.74 4.69 2.61
C SER A 43 24.41 3.32 2.01
N ARG A 44 25.27 2.32 2.23
CA ARG A 44 25.02 0.95 1.75
C ARG A 44 23.69 0.39 2.26
N HIS A 45 23.40 0.61 3.53
CA HIS A 45 22.10 0.49 4.16
C HIS A 45 21.77 1.87 4.71
N HIS A 46 20.68 2.49 4.28
CA HIS A 46 20.40 3.89 4.56
C HIS A 46 19.08 4.07 5.29
N LEU A 47 17.99 3.53 4.75
CA LEU A 47 16.66 3.67 5.33
C LEU A 47 15.96 2.33 5.36
N VAL A 48 15.31 2.03 6.48
CA VAL A 48 14.31 0.96 6.58
C VAL A 48 12.94 1.59 6.64
N ILE A 49 12.03 1.14 5.77
CA ILE A 49 10.61 1.43 5.84
C ILE A 49 9.91 0.16 6.32
N GLU A 50 9.18 0.25 7.41
CA GLU A 50 8.38 -0.85 7.97
C GLU A 50 6.90 -0.48 7.93
N VAL A 51 6.09 -1.38 7.39
CA VAL A 51 4.64 -1.26 7.44
C VAL A 51 4.13 -2.25 8.47
N GLY A 52 3.48 -1.75 9.52
CA GLY A 52 2.87 -2.57 10.56
C GLY A 52 1.80 -3.51 9.99
N ARG A 53 1.54 -4.61 10.70
CA ARG A 53 0.38 -5.45 10.39
C ARG A 53 -0.90 -4.67 10.61
N VAL A 54 -1.93 -4.98 9.82
CA VAL A 54 -3.28 -4.45 10.04
C VAL A 54 -3.81 -5.06 11.34
N GLN A 55 -4.51 -4.26 12.17
CA GLN A 55 -5.10 -4.80 13.39
C GLN A 55 -6.32 -5.63 13.03
N GLN A 56 -6.54 -6.71 13.76
CA GLN A 56 -7.69 -7.57 13.53
C GLN A 56 -8.98 -6.75 13.68
N GLY A 57 -9.84 -6.78 12.67
CA GLY A 57 -11.09 -6.00 12.65
C GLY A 57 -10.99 -4.67 11.90
N ASP A 58 -9.79 -4.15 11.62
CA ASP A 58 -9.62 -2.88 10.90
C ASP A 58 -10.07 -2.95 9.43
N GLY A 59 -10.40 -4.13 8.92
CA GLY A 59 -10.94 -4.33 7.57
C GLY A 59 -12.27 -3.60 7.34
N VAL A 60 -13.09 -3.38 8.37
CA VAL A 60 -14.36 -2.64 8.25
C VAL A 60 -14.24 -1.15 8.61
N HIS A 61 -13.10 -0.75 9.16
CA HIS A 61 -12.84 0.63 9.58
C HIS A 61 -12.16 1.43 8.45
N ILE A 62 -12.95 2.18 7.67
CA ILE A 62 -12.49 2.88 6.45
C ILE A 62 -11.34 3.89 6.67
N HIS A 63 -11.15 4.35 7.91
CA HIS A 63 -10.10 5.31 8.29
C HIS A 63 -8.89 4.63 8.94
N ALA A 64 -9.01 3.37 9.33
CA ALA A 64 -7.90 2.61 9.88
C ALA A 64 -6.87 2.33 8.77
N ARG A 65 -5.60 2.31 9.16
CA ARG A 65 -4.48 2.06 8.25
C ARG A 65 -3.30 1.46 9.00
N SER A 66 -2.52 0.63 8.31
CA SER A 66 -1.27 0.13 8.86
C SER A 66 -0.34 1.27 9.27
N LYS A 67 0.31 1.10 10.42
CA LYS A 67 1.36 2.00 10.90
C LYS A 67 2.54 2.01 9.94
N LEU A 68 3.16 3.17 9.75
CA LEU A 68 4.30 3.33 8.86
C LEU A 68 5.48 3.88 9.67
N THR A 69 6.57 3.11 9.76
CA THR A 69 7.74 3.48 10.57
C THR A 69 8.98 3.57 9.68
N LEU A 70 9.69 4.69 9.77
CA LEU A 70 10.91 4.95 9.01
C LEU A 70 12.11 4.99 9.96
N THR A 71 13.15 4.22 9.67
CA THR A 71 14.35 4.12 10.51
C THR A 71 15.62 4.35 9.70
N ASP A 72 16.33 5.44 9.99
CA ASP A 72 17.65 5.70 9.41
C ASP A 72 18.68 4.72 9.99
N GLN A 73 19.39 4.03 9.10
CA GLN A 73 20.35 2.99 9.46
C GLN A 73 21.73 3.57 9.78
N LYS A 74 21.77 4.57 10.68
CA LYS A 74 22.99 5.31 11.07
C LYS A 74 23.73 5.84 9.84
N SER A 75 22.99 6.44 8.91
CA SER A 75 23.52 6.85 7.64
C SER A 75 24.48 8.03 7.79
N LYS A 76 25.44 8.19 6.86
CA LYS A 76 26.43 9.26 6.93
C LYS A 76 25.77 10.64 6.79
N CYS A 77 24.87 10.76 5.81
CA CYS A 77 24.24 12.01 5.41
C CYS A 77 22.86 12.24 6.05
N GLY A 78 22.32 11.25 6.78
CA GLY A 78 20.98 11.32 7.38
C GLY A 78 19.85 11.10 6.38
N THR A 79 18.65 10.98 6.94
CA THR A 79 17.37 10.93 6.22
C THR A 79 16.51 12.10 6.69
N VAL A 80 15.83 12.76 5.74
CA VAL A 80 14.92 13.88 6.02
C VAL A 80 13.50 13.49 5.61
N ILE A 81 12.52 13.70 6.49
CA ILE A 81 11.10 13.43 6.26
C ILE A 81 10.35 14.75 6.44
N ASP A 82 9.71 15.25 5.38
CA ASP A 82 8.97 16.52 5.37
C ASP A 82 9.77 17.72 5.96
N GLY A 83 11.09 17.72 5.74
CA GLY A 83 12.01 18.73 6.27
C GLY A 83 12.63 18.41 7.63
N GLU A 84 12.16 17.39 8.35
CA GLU A 84 12.69 16.98 9.65
C GLU A 84 13.71 15.85 9.51
N THR A 85 14.87 15.98 10.16
CA THR A 85 15.95 14.98 10.07
C THR A 85 15.80 13.89 11.14
N ILE A 86 15.91 12.62 10.72
CA ILE A 86 15.83 11.44 11.60
C ILE A 86 17.14 10.63 11.63
N LYS A 87 18.29 11.30 11.54
CA LYS A 87 19.61 10.65 11.41
C LYS A 87 19.88 9.70 12.59
N GLY A 88 20.09 8.42 12.29
CA GLY A 88 20.33 7.37 13.27
C GLY A 88 19.14 7.01 14.17
N THR A 89 17.96 7.57 13.92
CA THR A 89 16.75 7.36 14.73
C THR A 89 15.61 6.78 13.92
N SER A 90 14.51 6.47 14.60
CA SER A 90 13.27 5.96 14.02
C SER A 90 12.14 6.96 14.24
N LYS A 91 11.21 7.02 13.30
CA LYS A 91 10.01 7.85 13.37
C LYS A 91 8.79 7.08 12.85
N GLU A 92 7.78 6.93 13.70
CA GLU A 92 6.45 6.49 13.28
C GLU A 92 5.73 7.67 12.63
N LEU A 93 5.19 7.45 11.43
CA LEU A 93 4.48 8.44 10.64
C LEU A 93 2.97 8.30 10.85
N SER A 94 2.35 9.38 11.31
CA SER A 94 0.93 9.43 11.60
C SER A 94 0.33 10.80 11.22
N GLY A 95 -0.99 10.86 11.08
CA GLY A 95 -1.73 12.11 10.84
C GLY A 95 -1.73 12.67 9.41
N ARG A 96 -0.90 12.18 8.48
CA ARG A 96 -0.92 12.62 7.06
C ARG A 96 -1.06 11.47 6.08
N ASP A 97 -1.49 11.78 4.87
CA ASP A 97 -1.67 10.83 3.77
C ASP A 97 -0.49 10.83 2.79
N GLU A 98 0.44 11.78 2.88
CA GLU A 98 1.60 11.84 2.01
C GLU A 98 2.82 12.33 2.78
N TYR A 99 3.97 11.74 2.50
CA TYR A 99 5.26 12.09 3.07
C TYR A 99 6.33 12.15 1.98
N SER A 100 7.20 13.15 2.07
CA SER A 100 8.37 13.31 1.23
C SER A 100 9.62 12.93 2.01
N VAL A 101 10.36 11.94 1.51
CA VAL A 101 11.52 11.35 2.18
C VAL A 101 12.76 11.53 1.33
N VAL A 102 13.74 12.27 1.84
CA VAL A 102 15.02 12.53 1.17
C VAL A 102 16.12 11.72 1.84
N LEU A 103 16.83 10.92 1.05
CA LEU A 103 17.95 10.09 1.50
C LEU A 103 19.27 10.80 1.22
N GLY A 104 20.01 11.18 2.26
CA GLY A 104 21.23 11.97 2.13
C GLY A 104 20.99 13.27 1.35
N ARG A 105 21.64 13.41 0.19
CA ARG A 105 21.43 14.56 -0.73
C ARG A 105 20.91 14.10 -2.09
N TYR A 106 20.20 12.97 -2.12
CA TYR A 106 19.63 12.46 -3.35
C TYR A 106 18.53 13.42 -3.86
N PRO A 107 18.62 13.91 -5.10
CA PRO A 107 17.76 14.98 -5.58
C PRO A 107 16.31 14.56 -5.83
N HIS A 108 16.02 13.25 -5.88
CA HIS A 108 14.68 12.73 -6.12
C HIS A 108 14.10 12.13 -4.82
N PRO A 109 13.20 12.82 -4.12
CA PRO A 109 12.58 12.29 -2.92
C PRO A 109 11.81 10.99 -3.20
N LEU A 110 11.73 10.15 -2.17
CA LEU A 110 10.78 9.05 -2.10
C LEU A 110 9.46 9.65 -1.59
N LYS A 111 8.41 9.58 -2.41
CA LYS A 111 7.06 10.00 -2.06
C LYS A 111 6.28 8.78 -1.58
N ILE A 112 5.88 8.77 -0.32
CA ILE A 112 5.06 7.71 0.26
C ILE A 112 3.66 8.26 0.47
N LYS A 113 2.68 7.68 -0.21
CA LYS A 113 1.28 8.13 -0.20
C LYS A 113 0.33 7.03 0.25
N TRP A 114 -0.61 7.37 1.11
CA TRP A 114 -1.77 6.56 1.43
C TRP A 114 -2.77 6.64 0.28
N CYS A 115 -3.08 5.48 -0.29
CA CYS A 115 -4.13 5.31 -1.28
C CYS A 115 -5.21 4.40 -0.67
N PRO A 116 -6.39 4.93 -0.30
CA PRO A 116 -7.47 4.12 0.24
C PRO A 116 -7.99 3.16 -0.83
N VAL A 117 -8.28 1.92 -0.44
CA VAL A 117 -8.99 0.95 -1.27
C VAL A 117 -10.13 0.41 -0.42
N VAL A 118 -11.35 0.75 -0.82
CA VAL A 118 -12.58 0.44 -0.10
C VAL A 118 -13.55 -0.23 -1.07
N LEU A 119 -13.86 -1.49 -0.80
CA LEU A 119 -14.75 -2.35 -1.57
C LEU A 119 -16.12 -2.39 -0.87
N SER A 120 -17.13 -1.92 -1.59
CA SER A 120 -18.53 -1.98 -1.15
C SER A 120 -19.20 -3.21 -1.74
N PHE A 121 -19.86 -3.99 -0.89
CA PHE A 121 -20.52 -5.24 -1.26
C PHE A 121 -22.03 -5.14 -1.14
N SER A 122 -22.75 -6.02 -1.85
CA SER A 122 -24.18 -6.24 -1.66
C SER A 122 -24.44 -7.70 -1.40
N PHE A 123 -24.82 -8.03 -0.17
CA PHE A 123 -25.21 -9.37 0.25
C PHE A 123 -26.74 -9.44 0.41
N GLY A 124 -27.27 -10.66 0.30
CA GLY A 124 -28.67 -10.94 0.60
C GLY A 124 -28.95 -10.83 2.10
N SER A 125 -30.22 -10.68 2.46
CA SER A 125 -30.69 -10.48 3.84
C SER A 125 -30.62 -11.74 4.74
N GLN A 126 -29.86 -12.77 4.35
CA GLN A 126 -29.86 -14.09 5.02
C GLN A 126 -28.53 -14.44 5.72
N GLU A 127 -27.52 -13.57 5.68
CA GLU A 127 -26.23 -13.81 6.32
C GLU A 127 -26.11 -13.01 7.62
N GLU A 128 -25.74 -13.66 8.73
CA GLU A 128 -25.58 -13.00 10.04
C GLU A 128 -24.39 -12.02 10.08
N ASP A 129 -23.28 -12.36 9.41
CA ASP A 129 -22.17 -11.44 9.13
C ASP A 129 -21.75 -11.52 7.66
N PRO A 130 -22.33 -10.69 6.79
CA PRO A 130 -22.11 -10.79 5.35
C PRO A 130 -20.69 -10.39 4.93
N LEU A 131 -19.92 -9.68 5.77
CA LEU A 131 -18.58 -9.21 5.40
C LEU A 131 -17.47 -10.17 5.80
N ILE A 132 -17.71 -11.10 6.72
CA ILE A 132 -16.66 -11.92 7.35
C ILE A 132 -15.74 -12.63 6.33
N HIS A 133 -16.31 -13.16 5.25
CA HIS A 133 -15.55 -13.85 4.21
C HIS A 133 -14.70 -12.90 3.36
N ALA A 134 -15.22 -11.70 3.06
CA ALA A 134 -14.46 -10.70 2.31
C ALA A 134 -13.38 -10.05 3.20
N GLN A 135 -13.72 -9.74 4.45
CA GLN A 135 -12.84 -9.12 5.43
C GLN A 135 -11.63 -10.02 5.71
N SER A 136 -11.84 -11.28 6.07
CA SER A 136 -10.75 -12.22 6.40
C SER A 136 -9.71 -12.40 5.28
N ARG A 137 -10.09 -12.12 4.03
CA ARG A 137 -9.22 -12.24 2.87
C ARG A 137 -8.52 -10.96 2.46
N LEU A 138 -9.10 -9.81 2.81
CA LEU A 138 -8.67 -8.50 2.32
C LEU A 138 -8.06 -7.61 3.42
N GLU A 139 -8.37 -7.90 4.67
CA GLU A 139 -7.94 -7.10 5.82
C GLU A 139 -6.41 -7.00 5.91
N ASP A 140 -5.70 -8.12 5.77
CA ASP A 140 -4.24 -8.18 5.80
C ASP A 140 -3.57 -7.33 4.72
N LEU A 141 -4.34 -6.90 3.72
CA LEU A 141 -3.87 -6.15 2.55
C LEU A 141 -4.10 -4.64 2.74
N ASP A 142 -4.69 -4.26 3.88
CA ASP A 142 -5.14 -2.91 4.17
C ASP A 142 -6.21 -2.42 3.17
N ILE A 143 -7.01 -3.36 2.67
CA ILE A 143 -8.19 -3.15 1.83
C ILE A 143 -9.42 -3.23 2.72
N LYS A 144 -10.29 -2.21 2.61
CA LYS A 144 -11.46 -2.08 3.48
C LYS A 144 -12.69 -2.67 2.83
N THR A 145 -13.51 -3.38 3.60
CA THR A 145 -14.75 -4.00 3.16
C THR A 145 -15.93 -3.34 3.87
N ILE A 146 -16.93 -2.90 3.12
CA ILE A 146 -18.11 -2.22 3.67
C ILE A 146 -19.39 -2.68 2.95
N LEU A 147 -20.52 -2.57 3.64
CA LEU A 147 -21.84 -2.77 3.03
C LEU A 147 -22.39 -1.51 2.35
N PRO A 148 -22.44 -0.33 2.99
CA PRO A 148 -22.97 0.86 2.33
C PRO A 148 -22.05 1.31 1.20
N TYR A 149 -22.62 2.01 0.23
CA TYR A 149 -21.83 2.88 -0.63
C TYR A 149 -21.63 4.20 0.11
N ILE A 150 -20.38 4.64 0.24
CA ILE A 150 -20.04 5.90 0.90
C ILE A 150 -19.39 6.79 -0.14
N VAL A 151 -20.03 7.93 -0.44
CA VAL A 151 -19.51 8.93 -1.38
C VAL A 151 -18.10 9.35 -0.97
N ASP A 152 -17.22 9.51 -1.96
CA ASP A 152 -15.79 9.83 -1.81
C ASP A 152 -14.92 8.86 -1.00
N LYS A 153 -15.49 7.77 -0.48
CA LYS A 153 -14.74 6.73 0.25
C LYS A 153 -14.74 5.41 -0.51
N THR A 154 -15.88 4.99 -1.06
CA THR A 154 -15.97 3.77 -1.86
C THR A 154 -15.17 3.93 -3.16
N THR A 155 -14.25 2.99 -3.38
CA THR A 155 -13.40 2.94 -4.59
C THR A 155 -13.91 1.91 -5.60
N HIS A 156 -14.45 0.80 -5.09
CA HIS A 156 -14.92 -0.33 -5.88
C HIS A 156 -16.27 -0.78 -5.35
N VAL A 157 -17.21 -1.10 -6.25
CA VAL A 157 -18.44 -1.83 -5.92
C VAL A 157 -18.30 -3.25 -6.46
N VAL A 158 -18.38 -4.23 -5.57
CA VAL A 158 -18.29 -5.65 -5.89
C VAL A 158 -19.70 -6.19 -6.12
N GLN A 159 -20.01 -6.59 -7.36
CA GLN A 159 -21.32 -7.14 -7.71
C GLN A 159 -21.29 -7.92 -9.02
N LYS A 160 -22.19 -8.92 -9.12
CA LYS A 160 -22.46 -9.65 -10.37
C LYS A 160 -23.58 -9.00 -11.20
N LYS A 161 -24.62 -8.52 -10.52
CA LYS A 161 -25.83 -7.97 -11.17
C LYS A 161 -25.55 -6.56 -11.69
N ARG A 162 -25.97 -6.29 -12.92
CA ARG A 162 -25.96 -4.94 -13.52
C ARG A 162 -27.11 -4.09 -12.97
N ASN A 163 -26.98 -2.77 -13.07
CA ASN A 163 -28.07 -1.81 -12.77
C ASN A 163 -28.64 -1.90 -11.34
N THR A 164 -27.78 -2.13 -10.35
CA THR A 164 -28.16 -2.00 -8.93
C THR A 164 -28.04 -0.54 -8.49
N ALA A 165 -28.72 -0.16 -7.40
CA ALA A 165 -28.60 1.19 -6.84
C ALA A 165 -27.15 1.56 -6.47
N LYS A 166 -26.36 0.63 -5.91
CA LYS A 166 -24.93 0.87 -5.61
C LYS A 166 -24.08 0.94 -6.87
N GLY A 167 -24.38 0.11 -7.87
CA GLY A 167 -23.72 0.16 -9.17
C GLY A 167 -23.94 1.51 -9.86
N LEU A 168 -25.17 2.00 -9.87
CA LEU A 168 -25.49 3.32 -10.45
C LEU A 168 -24.78 4.45 -9.69
N GLN A 169 -24.74 4.40 -8.35
CA GLN A 169 -23.95 5.34 -7.55
C GLN A 169 -22.46 5.30 -7.92
N ALA A 170 -21.88 4.12 -8.11
CA ALA A 170 -20.50 3.99 -8.55
C ALA A 170 -20.28 4.62 -9.93
N LEU A 171 -21.16 4.38 -10.92
CA LEU A 171 -21.04 4.96 -12.26
C LEU A 171 -21.08 6.49 -12.24
N ILE A 172 -22.06 7.07 -11.53
CA ILE A 172 -22.21 8.53 -11.43
C ILE A 172 -20.96 9.17 -10.82
N ASN A 173 -20.32 8.49 -9.85
CA ASN A 173 -19.13 8.98 -9.16
C ASN A 173 -17.80 8.48 -9.77
N GLY A 174 -17.84 7.86 -10.96
CA GLY A 174 -16.65 7.38 -11.67
C GLY A 174 -15.86 6.31 -10.91
N LYS A 175 -16.53 5.47 -10.11
CA LYS A 175 -15.91 4.39 -9.33
C LYS A 175 -15.95 3.07 -10.09
N HIS A 176 -15.06 2.15 -9.70
CA HIS A 176 -14.98 0.84 -10.34
C HIS A 176 -16.15 -0.04 -9.94
N ILE A 177 -16.66 -0.81 -10.90
CA ILE A 177 -17.58 -1.92 -10.66
C ILE A 177 -16.84 -3.18 -11.05
N VAL A 178 -16.69 -4.11 -10.10
CA VAL A 178 -15.89 -5.32 -10.28
C VAL A 178 -16.72 -6.57 -9.96
N ASP A 179 -16.41 -7.64 -10.68
CA ASP A 179 -16.97 -8.96 -10.39
C ASP A 179 -16.32 -9.53 -9.11
N PRO A 180 -17.02 -10.35 -8.30
CA PRO A 180 -16.41 -11.03 -7.16
C PRO A 180 -15.10 -11.78 -7.46
N ALA A 181 -14.92 -12.31 -8.68
CA ALA A 181 -13.66 -12.94 -9.10
C ALA A 181 -12.44 -12.00 -9.01
N TYR A 182 -12.65 -10.68 -9.01
CA TYR A 182 -11.59 -9.70 -8.77
C TYR A 182 -10.87 -9.93 -7.44
N ILE A 183 -11.59 -10.34 -6.39
CA ILE A 183 -11.00 -10.61 -5.06
C ILE A 183 -10.05 -11.80 -5.12
N GLU A 184 -10.40 -12.84 -5.89
CA GLU A 184 -9.52 -14.00 -6.09
C GLU A 184 -8.19 -13.59 -6.71
N HIS A 185 -8.23 -12.67 -7.70
CA HIS A 185 -7.03 -12.17 -8.34
C HIS A 185 -6.19 -11.30 -7.41
N LEU A 186 -6.82 -10.45 -6.58
CA LEU A 186 -6.09 -9.66 -5.58
C LEU A 186 -5.30 -10.55 -4.61
N VAL A 187 -5.95 -11.58 -4.07
CA VAL A 187 -5.34 -12.49 -3.10
C VAL A 187 -4.31 -13.42 -3.77
N SER A 188 -4.55 -13.85 -5.01
CA SER A 188 -3.62 -14.73 -5.74
C SER A 188 -2.30 -14.03 -6.09
N ASP A 189 -2.35 -12.74 -6.42
CA ASP A 189 -1.15 -11.92 -6.70
C ASP A 189 -0.28 -11.67 -5.44
N GLU A 190 -0.70 -12.16 -4.29
CA GLU A 190 0.02 -12.06 -3.03
C GLU A 190 0.69 -13.34 -2.57
N ALA A 191 0.25 -14.48 -3.08
CA ALA A 191 0.92 -15.74 -2.82
C ALA A 191 2.36 -15.67 -3.37
N PRO A 192 3.37 -16.15 -2.61
CA PRO A 192 4.73 -16.19 -3.12
C PRO A 192 4.79 -17.06 -4.39
N PRO A 193 5.62 -16.70 -5.39
CA PRO A 193 5.76 -17.53 -6.58
C PRO A 193 6.24 -18.92 -6.16
N THR A 194 5.49 -19.95 -6.56
CA THR A 194 5.96 -21.33 -6.50
C THR A 194 7.30 -21.39 -7.22
N SER A 195 8.30 -21.98 -6.56
CA SER A 195 9.71 -21.97 -6.97
C SER A 195 9.88 -22.40 -8.43
N GLY A 196 10.10 -21.43 -9.32
CA GLY A 196 10.26 -21.69 -10.75
C GLY A 196 10.63 -20.42 -11.52
N LYS A 197 11.95 -20.15 -11.57
CA LYS A 197 12.64 -19.10 -12.34
C LYS A 197 12.31 -17.64 -11.95
N GLY A 198 13.36 -16.90 -11.62
CA GLY A 198 13.30 -15.51 -11.18
C GLY A 198 12.71 -14.59 -12.23
N ASP A 199 11.43 -14.29 -12.07
CA ASP A 199 10.79 -13.12 -12.67
C ASP A 199 10.46 -12.16 -11.52
N ASN A 200 11.19 -11.05 -11.46
CA ASN A 200 11.01 -10.02 -10.46
C ASN A 200 9.75 -9.21 -10.82
N ARG A 201 8.57 -9.84 -10.66
CA ARG A 201 7.27 -9.21 -10.92
C ARG A 201 6.99 -8.19 -9.83
N LEU A 202 7.41 -6.96 -10.11
CA LEU A 202 6.83 -5.76 -9.50
C LEU A 202 5.32 -5.79 -9.82
N THR A 203 4.50 -6.12 -8.81
CA THR A 203 3.06 -6.30 -8.93
C THR A 203 2.45 -5.02 -9.50
N ARG A 204 1.90 -5.10 -10.72
CA ARG A 204 1.17 -4.01 -11.36
C ARG A 204 -0.23 -3.99 -10.77
N PHE A 205 -0.46 -3.15 -9.78
CA PHE A 205 -1.82 -2.74 -9.44
C PHE A 205 -2.20 -1.55 -10.33
N ARG A 206 -3.14 -1.75 -11.26
CA ARG A 206 -3.95 -0.64 -11.76
C ARG A 206 -5.03 -0.40 -10.70
N LEU A 207 -4.76 0.55 -9.82
CA LEU A 207 -5.77 1.19 -8.98
C LEU A 207 -6.40 2.35 -9.75
#